data_AF-A0A366ZSR6-F1
#
_entry.id   AF-A0A366ZSR6-F1
#
_cell.length_a   1.000
_cell.length_b   1.000
_cell.length_c   1.000
_cell.angle_alpha   90.00
_cell.angle_beta   90.00
_cell.angle_gamma   90.00
#
_symmetry.space_group_name_H-M   'P 1'
#
loop_
_entity.id
_entity.type
_entity.pdbx_description
1 polymer ?
#
loop_
_entity_poly.entity_id
_entity_poly.type
_entity_poly.pdbx_seq_one_letter_code
_entity_poly.pdbx_strand_id
1 'polypeptide(L)'
;MTERWKRTLVAAALGLALLLPGGGIARADSWQDRVSAGSAAATARGTTIEIAMLDRVTGQYRDNGPAAHTRIESASVMKVFIAEHVLHQRDLGKKAVTQTDLADMSRMLRASENAPANRLWVAYGANGIIADIKARYGLTETGPTSNTRYWGNTMITAHDMVVFYQRLMDGSGGLSARSRDWIVEQLRQSVEWGDGGRQFFGLRDGLPREQVISQKQGWMCCVNGHIYRHTSGYAGPDNRFIVVVLTREPSGRGGAHIEASITAAVRAMFPEGLVPRVQGQIGEMWVRSGGHRGPLGLPNTDEIPVRGGAVQYFQGGGAYWSPATGPHWVIGSILQRYRAMGYETGRLGYPTSDEIALPGGALSRFQGGYVYWSPATGAHAVMQPILAAYAAQKWETGRLRYPTSGEIALPGGGVMNRFQGGHVYWSSRTGAHWVIGSILGVYKAQGYQAGPLGYPLTDEVALAGGAVSHFEGGSVYWSPGRGAHALRGALLEAYQAQGAERGSLGYPVSDAYAAADGTRMDFQGGSLTVPSASSTTTTTAPPAAPAPGAPTGAGTATAPVAPSDGAATGGDAQP
;
A
#
# COMPACT_ATOMS: atom_id res chain seq x y z
N MET A 1 -49.43 45.38 -9.34
CA MET A 1 -48.75 46.65 -9.00
C MET A 1 -47.46 46.27 -8.26
N THR A 2 -46.39 46.05 -9.00
CA THR A 2 -45.23 46.97 -9.21
C THR A 2 -44.16 46.86 -8.12
N GLU A 3 -43.13 46.04 -8.41
CA GLU A 3 -41.75 46.51 -8.61
C GLU A 3 -41.30 47.74 -7.79
N ARG A 4 -40.38 47.56 -6.80
CA ARG A 4 -38.97 47.99 -6.92
C ARG A 4 -38.16 48.00 -5.60
N TRP A 5 -37.11 47.19 -5.58
CA TRP A 5 -35.69 47.51 -5.28
C TRP A 5 -35.27 48.42 -4.11
N LYS A 6 -34.40 47.87 -3.23
CA LYS A 6 -33.16 48.43 -2.59
C LYS A 6 -32.76 47.50 -1.41
N ARG A 7 -31.51 47.14 -1.05
CA ARG A 7 -30.13 47.28 -1.53
C ARG A 7 -29.24 46.64 -0.41
N THR A 8 -28.11 46.02 -0.78
CA THR A 8 -26.82 45.88 0.00
C THR A 8 -26.63 44.83 1.13
N LEU A 9 -25.84 43.79 0.80
CA LEU A 9 -24.60 43.21 1.39
C LEU A 9 -24.16 43.44 2.88
N VAL A 10 -23.65 42.33 3.45
CA VAL A 10 -22.46 42.10 4.35
C VAL A 10 -22.72 41.54 5.78
N ALA A 11 -22.08 40.36 6.04
CA ALA A 11 -21.59 39.79 7.32
C ALA A 11 -22.60 39.34 8.40
N ALA A 12 -22.35 38.37 9.27
CA ALA A 12 -21.39 37.27 9.40
C ALA A 12 -21.96 36.37 10.52
N ALA A 13 -21.82 35.05 10.38
CA ALA A 13 -22.24 34.06 11.36
C ALA A 13 -21.05 33.65 12.24
N LEU A 14 -21.27 33.60 13.57
CA LEU A 14 -20.55 32.88 14.63
C LEU A 14 -21.15 33.41 15.95
N GLY A 15 -21.57 32.64 16.96
CA GLY A 15 -21.53 31.22 17.26
C GLY A 15 -21.77 31.10 18.78
N LEU A 16 -22.31 29.98 19.26
CA LEU A 16 -22.01 29.49 20.61
C LEU A 16 -22.42 28.02 20.75
N ALA A 17 -21.43 27.16 20.98
CA ALA A 17 -21.58 25.76 21.34
C ALA A 17 -21.18 25.58 22.81
N LEU A 18 -21.89 24.70 23.51
CA LEU A 18 -21.57 24.24 24.88
C LEU A 18 -21.68 22.71 24.93
N LEU A 19 -20.85 22.11 25.80
CA LEU A 19 -20.24 20.79 25.75
C LEU A 19 -21.03 19.61 26.40
N LEU A 20 -21.03 18.45 25.69
CA LEU A 20 -20.77 17.04 26.12
C LEU A 20 -21.76 16.25 27.03
N PRO A 21 -21.82 14.87 27.00
CA PRO A 21 -20.72 13.92 26.72
C PRO A 21 -20.99 12.65 25.85
N GLY A 22 -19.89 12.07 25.34
CA GLY A 22 -19.52 10.65 25.51
C GLY A 22 -20.35 9.55 24.83
N GLY A 23 -19.90 9.10 23.65
CA GLY A 23 -20.35 7.87 23.00
C GLY A 23 -19.63 7.66 21.67
N GLY A 24 -18.35 7.26 21.73
CA GLY A 24 -17.60 6.89 20.53
C GLY A 24 -18.26 5.68 19.88
N ILE A 25 -18.77 5.86 18.66
CA ILE A 25 -19.21 4.74 17.81
C ILE A 25 -17.95 3.93 17.52
N ALA A 26 -17.81 2.77 18.16
CA ALA A 26 -16.86 1.75 17.73
C ALA A 26 -17.16 1.48 16.25
N ARG A 27 -16.25 1.85 15.35
CA ARG A 27 -16.31 1.39 13.96
C ARG A 27 -16.29 -0.13 14.04
N ALA A 28 -17.26 -0.79 13.40
CA ALA A 28 -17.27 -2.24 13.34
C ALA A 28 -16.05 -2.70 12.53
N ASP A 29 -15.02 -3.17 13.24
CA ASP A 29 -13.70 -3.48 12.68
C ASP A 29 -13.66 -4.87 12.00
N SER A 30 -14.70 -5.70 12.17
CA SER A 30 -14.88 -6.97 11.45
C SER A 30 -16.25 -7.12 10.79
N TRP A 31 -16.34 -8.01 9.79
CA TRP A 31 -17.64 -8.39 9.18
C TRP A 31 -18.62 -9.03 10.19
N GLN A 32 -18.12 -9.72 11.23
CA GLN A 32 -19.00 -10.33 12.24
C GLN A 32 -19.63 -9.25 13.12
N ASP A 33 -18.86 -8.21 13.48
CA ASP A 33 -19.37 -7.11 14.30
C ASP A 33 -20.45 -6.34 13.57
N ARG A 34 -20.32 -6.18 12.25
CA ARG A 34 -21.35 -5.58 11.39
C ARG A 34 -22.63 -6.41 11.44
N VAL A 35 -22.53 -7.72 11.28
CA VAL A 35 -23.67 -8.64 11.39
C VAL A 35 -24.30 -8.59 12.79
N SER A 36 -23.50 -8.64 13.86
CA SER A 36 -23.95 -8.55 15.25
C SER A 36 -24.64 -7.22 15.55
N ALA A 37 -24.10 -6.10 15.04
CA ALA A 37 -24.68 -4.76 15.17
C ALA A 37 -26.05 -4.68 14.47
N GLY A 38 -26.15 -5.22 13.25
CA GLY A 38 -27.43 -5.36 12.56
C GLY A 38 -28.45 -6.17 13.36
N SER A 39 -28.01 -7.31 13.90
CA SER A 39 -28.84 -8.20 14.71
C SER A 39 -29.35 -7.50 15.98
N ALA A 40 -28.46 -6.81 16.70
CA ALA A 40 -28.79 -6.06 17.91
C ALA A 40 -29.73 -4.89 17.63
N ALA A 41 -29.50 -4.14 16.54
CA ALA A 41 -30.33 -2.99 16.17
C ALA A 41 -31.80 -3.39 15.89
N ALA A 42 -32.02 -4.54 15.27
CA ALA A 42 -33.38 -5.08 15.06
C ALA A 42 -33.94 -5.73 16.33
N THR A 43 -33.15 -6.51 17.08
CA THR A 43 -33.60 -7.19 18.30
C THR A 43 -33.99 -6.20 19.40
N ALA A 44 -33.28 -5.06 19.52
CA ALA A 44 -33.63 -3.97 20.44
C ALA A 44 -34.99 -3.34 20.11
N ARG A 45 -35.45 -3.48 18.87
CA ARG A 45 -36.79 -3.06 18.41
C ARG A 45 -37.80 -4.20 18.52
N GLY A 46 -37.41 -5.34 19.10
CA GLY A 46 -38.20 -6.55 19.24
C GLY A 46 -38.41 -7.33 17.95
N THR A 47 -37.65 -7.04 16.88
CA THR A 47 -37.77 -7.70 15.58
C THR A 47 -36.96 -9.00 15.56
N THR A 48 -37.57 -10.11 15.15
CA THR A 48 -36.81 -11.35 14.89
C THR A 48 -36.08 -11.19 13.56
N ILE A 49 -34.76 -11.41 13.56
CA ILE A 49 -33.90 -11.13 12.41
C ILE A 49 -32.88 -12.25 12.20
N GLU A 50 -32.64 -12.56 10.93
CA GLU A 50 -31.64 -13.49 10.43
C GLU A 50 -30.73 -12.69 9.49
N ILE A 51 -29.41 -12.79 9.67
CA ILE A 51 -28.45 -12.04 8.86
C ILE A 51 -27.36 -12.99 8.42
N ALA A 52 -27.02 -12.96 7.14
CA ALA A 52 -25.84 -13.61 6.60
C ALA A 52 -25.20 -12.71 5.52
N MET A 53 -23.88 -12.71 5.42
CA MET A 53 -23.11 -11.86 4.50
C MET A 53 -21.88 -12.60 3.99
N LEU A 54 -21.50 -12.37 2.73
CA LEU A 54 -20.25 -12.87 2.13
C LEU A 54 -19.54 -11.75 1.36
N ASP A 55 -18.27 -11.51 1.67
CA ASP A 55 -17.37 -10.79 0.77
C ASP A 55 -16.79 -11.77 -0.26
N ARG A 56 -17.27 -11.70 -1.50
CA ARG A 56 -16.92 -12.62 -2.59
C ARG A 56 -15.47 -12.49 -3.05
N VAL A 57 -14.83 -11.36 -2.79
CA VAL A 57 -13.42 -11.16 -3.15
C VAL A 57 -12.53 -11.85 -2.12
N THR A 58 -12.89 -11.81 -0.84
CA THR A 58 -12.09 -12.39 0.26
C THR A 58 -12.49 -13.83 0.60
N GLY A 59 -13.73 -14.22 0.28
CA GLY A 59 -14.35 -15.46 0.73
C GLY A 59 -14.91 -15.40 2.15
N GLN A 60 -14.94 -14.23 2.80
CA GLN A 60 -15.36 -14.12 4.21
C GLN A 60 -16.87 -14.13 4.36
N TYR A 61 -17.40 -15.25 4.86
CA TYR A 61 -18.80 -15.43 5.24
C TYR A 61 -19.02 -15.11 6.73
N ARG A 62 -20.11 -14.43 7.09
CA ARG A 62 -20.53 -14.12 8.48
C ARG A 62 -22.03 -14.13 8.63
N ASP A 63 -22.53 -14.57 9.77
CA ASP A 63 -23.96 -14.59 10.07
C ASP A 63 -24.27 -14.38 11.55
N ASN A 64 -25.55 -14.30 11.93
CA ASN A 64 -25.97 -14.11 13.32
C ASN A 64 -26.28 -15.42 14.06
N GLY A 65 -25.55 -16.50 13.74
CA GLY A 65 -25.58 -17.77 14.46
C GLY A 65 -26.85 -18.58 14.17
N PRO A 66 -27.40 -19.32 15.15
CA PRO A 66 -28.57 -20.19 14.93
C PRO A 66 -29.78 -19.49 14.30
N ALA A 67 -29.91 -18.17 14.49
CA ALA A 67 -30.94 -17.37 13.83
C ALA A 67 -30.78 -17.39 12.30
N ALA A 68 -29.57 -17.24 11.77
CA ALA A 68 -29.30 -17.27 10.32
C ALA A 68 -29.61 -18.59 9.64
N HIS A 69 -29.70 -19.67 10.42
CA HIS A 69 -30.02 -21.03 10.00
C HIS A 69 -31.45 -21.44 10.37
N THR A 70 -32.24 -20.53 10.94
CA THR A 70 -33.63 -20.76 11.25
C THR A 70 -34.46 -20.61 9.99
N ARG A 71 -35.40 -21.52 9.77
CA ARG A 71 -36.30 -21.46 8.64
C ARG A 71 -37.31 -20.33 8.81
N ILE A 72 -37.37 -19.44 7.83
CA ILE A 72 -38.34 -18.36 7.73
C ILE A 72 -39.07 -18.38 6.39
N GLU A 73 -40.32 -17.94 6.39
CA GLU A 73 -41.11 -17.77 5.17
C GLU A 73 -40.39 -16.81 4.23
N SER A 74 -40.05 -17.26 3.03
CA SER A 74 -39.27 -16.47 2.06
C SER A 74 -39.98 -15.22 1.55
N ALA A 75 -41.31 -15.22 1.60
CA ALA A 75 -42.13 -14.23 0.93
C ALA A 75 -41.63 -14.03 -0.52
N SER A 76 -41.49 -12.78 -0.96
CA SER A 76 -41.05 -12.47 -2.33
C SER A 76 -39.57 -12.75 -2.62
N VAL A 77 -38.74 -13.17 -1.66
CA VAL A 77 -37.34 -13.56 -1.94
C VAL A 77 -37.29 -14.80 -2.83
N MET A 78 -38.22 -15.74 -2.65
CA MET A 78 -38.32 -16.98 -3.45
C MET A 78 -38.44 -16.74 -4.96
N LYS A 79 -38.91 -15.57 -5.38
CA LYS A 79 -39.02 -15.23 -6.82
C LYS A 79 -37.68 -15.31 -7.55
N VAL A 80 -36.54 -15.17 -6.84
CA VAL A 80 -35.21 -15.37 -7.44
C VAL A 80 -35.00 -16.83 -7.86
N PHE A 81 -35.49 -17.80 -7.09
CA PHE A 81 -35.40 -19.22 -7.45
C PHE A 81 -36.35 -19.57 -8.61
N ILE A 82 -37.54 -18.96 -8.66
CA ILE A 82 -38.45 -19.13 -9.81
C ILE A 82 -37.75 -18.68 -11.08
N ALA A 83 -37.16 -17.49 -11.07
CA ALA A 83 -36.46 -16.95 -12.23
C ALA A 83 -35.24 -17.80 -12.61
N GLU A 84 -34.44 -18.19 -11.62
CA GLU A 84 -33.29 -19.09 -11.81
C GLU A 84 -33.73 -20.39 -12.48
N HIS A 85 -34.76 -21.06 -11.95
CA HIS A 85 -35.18 -22.35 -12.45
C HIS A 85 -35.76 -22.26 -13.87
N VAL A 86 -36.60 -21.26 -14.14
CA VAL A 86 -37.16 -21.01 -15.49
C VAL A 86 -36.03 -20.85 -16.51
N LEU A 87 -35.00 -20.08 -16.15
CA LEU A 87 -33.84 -19.84 -17.01
C LEU A 87 -32.93 -21.07 -17.12
N HIS A 88 -32.77 -21.85 -16.05
CA HIS A 88 -32.04 -23.10 -16.09
C HIS A 88 -32.74 -24.13 -17.01
N GLN A 89 -34.07 -24.25 -16.98
CA GLN A 89 -34.81 -25.11 -17.92
C GLN A 89 -34.61 -24.68 -19.38
N ARG A 90 -34.53 -23.37 -19.63
CA ARG A 90 -34.18 -22.83 -20.94
C ARG A 90 -32.76 -23.18 -21.36
N ASP A 91 -31.80 -22.99 -20.45
CA ASP A 91 -30.38 -23.22 -20.73
C ASP A 91 -30.09 -24.70 -20.99
N LEU A 92 -30.86 -25.60 -20.39
CA LEU A 92 -30.82 -27.04 -20.68
C LEU A 92 -31.58 -27.45 -21.94
N GLY A 93 -32.27 -26.52 -22.63
CA GLY A 93 -33.12 -26.83 -23.78
C GLY A 93 -34.38 -27.64 -23.43
N LYS A 94 -34.69 -27.80 -22.14
CA LYS A 94 -35.82 -28.60 -21.65
C LYS A 94 -37.16 -27.90 -21.86
N LYS A 95 -37.16 -26.56 -21.88
CA LYS A 95 -38.38 -25.78 -22.09
C LYS A 95 -38.08 -24.45 -22.79
N ALA A 96 -38.91 -24.11 -23.77
CA ALA A 96 -38.87 -22.80 -24.40
C ALA A 96 -39.38 -21.72 -23.42
N VAL A 97 -38.57 -20.69 -23.18
CA VAL A 97 -38.96 -19.51 -22.41
C VAL A 97 -39.37 -18.41 -23.39
N THR A 98 -40.63 -18.01 -23.31
CA THR A 98 -41.23 -17.02 -24.22
C THR A 98 -40.85 -15.59 -23.85
N GLN A 99 -41.11 -14.63 -24.74
CA GLN A 99 -40.95 -13.22 -24.42
C GLN A 99 -41.86 -12.78 -23.26
N THR A 100 -43.07 -13.36 -23.18
CA THR A 100 -43.98 -13.15 -22.05
C THR A 100 -43.40 -13.68 -20.74
N ASP A 101 -42.72 -14.83 -20.75
CA ASP A 101 -42.05 -15.36 -19.56
C ASP A 101 -40.93 -14.45 -19.07
N LEU A 102 -40.13 -13.90 -19.99
CA LEU A 102 -39.09 -12.93 -19.64
C LEU A 102 -39.69 -11.62 -19.10
N ALA A 103 -40.76 -11.11 -19.72
CA ALA A 103 -41.46 -9.91 -19.25
C ALA A 103 -42.07 -10.12 -17.85
N ASP A 104 -42.61 -11.30 -17.60
CA ASP A 104 -43.14 -11.69 -16.31
C ASP A 104 -42.06 -11.82 -15.25
N MET A 105 -40.94 -12.48 -15.55
CA MET A 105 -39.82 -12.56 -14.62
C MET A 105 -39.24 -11.18 -14.31
N SER A 106 -39.19 -10.27 -15.28
CA SER A 106 -38.75 -8.89 -15.05
C SER A 106 -39.64 -8.15 -14.05
N ARG A 107 -40.96 -8.13 -14.28
CA ARG A 107 -41.93 -7.52 -13.36
C ARG A 107 -41.91 -8.20 -11.98
N MET A 108 -41.79 -9.52 -11.96
CA MET A 108 -41.67 -10.34 -10.75
C MET A 108 -40.42 -9.99 -9.93
N LEU A 109 -39.26 -9.79 -10.56
CA LEU A 109 -38.02 -9.52 -9.83
C LEU A 109 -37.93 -8.05 -9.41
N ARG A 110 -38.33 -7.11 -10.28
CA ARG A 110 -38.17 -5.67 -10.07
C ARG A 110 -39.25 -5.04 -9.20
N ALA A 111 -40.51 -5.23 -9.60
CA ALA A 111 -41.69 -4.69 -8.93
C ALA A 111 -42.33 -5.69 -7.97
N SER A 112 -41.77 -6.91 -7.89
CA SER A 112 -42.25 -7.97 -7.02
C SER A 112 -43.69 -8.42 -7.32
N GLU A 113 -44.17 -8.25 -8.56
CA GLU A 113 -45.55 -8.60 -8.93
C GLU A 113 -45.89 -10.08 -8.67
N ASN A 114 -47.02 -10.32 -8.02
CA ASN A 114 -47.47 -11.66 -7.68
C ASN A 114 -48.13 -12.41 -8.85
N ALA A 115 -48.84 -11.73 -9.75
CA ALA A 115 -49.51 -12.39 -10.89
C ALA A 115 -48.50 -13.10 -11.84
N PRO A 116 -47.40 -12.44 -12.27
CA PRO A 116 -46.30 -13.11 -12.96
C PRO A 116 -45.70 -14.28 -12.18
N ALA A 117 -45.45 -14.12 -10.88
CA ALA A 117 -44.88 -15.17 -10.04
C ALA A 117 -45.79 -16.40 -9.96
N ASN A 118 -47.10 -16.20 -9.78
CA ASN A 118 -48.09 -17.27 -9.74
C ASN A 118 -48.11 -18.06 -11.05
N ARG A 119 -48.11 -17.34 -12.19
CA ARG A 119 -48.13 -17.99 -13.51
C ARG A 119 -46.87 -18.82 -13.74
N LEU A 120 -45.69 -18.24 -13.49
CA LEU A 120 -44.40 -18.90 -13.70
C LEU A 120 -44.22 -20.08 -12.74
N TRP A 121 -44.59 -19.91 -11.47
CA TRP A 121 -44.57 -20.99 -10.48
C TRP A 121 -45.36 -22.21 -10.95
N VAL A 122 -46.63 -22.02 -11.35
CA VAL A 122 -47.48 -23.11 -11.81
C VAL A 122 -46.95 -23.72 -13.11
N ALA A 123 -46.57 -22.88 -14.08
CA ALA A 123 -46.14 -23.35 -15.39
C ALA A 123 -44.82 -24.13 -15.36
N TYR A 124 -43.93 -23.88 -14.40
CA TYR A 124 -42.58 -24.44 -14.35
C TYR A 124 -42.36 -25.42 -13.19
N GLY A 125 -43.42 -26.05 -12.70
CA GLY A 125 -43.31 -27.24 -11.84
C GLY A 125 -43.54 -26.99 -10.35
N ALA A 126 -44.00 -25.80 -9.97
CA ALA A 126 -44.39 -25.44 -8.60
C ALA A 126 -43.29 -25.84 -7.57
N ASN A 127 -43.61 -26.69 -6.61
CA ASN A 127 -42.66 -27.15 -5.59
C ASN A 127 -41.43 -27.90 -6.17
N GLY A 128 -41.52 -28.39 -7.41
CA GLY A 128 -40.39 -28.95 -8.15
C GLY A 128 -39.26 -27.93 -8.39
N ILE A 129 -39.59 -26.63 -8.47
CA ILE A 129 -38.61 -25.54 -8.52
C ILE A 129 -37.70 -25.59 -7.29
N ILE A 130 -38.29 -25.76 -6.10
CA ILE A 130 -37.54 -25.78 -4.84
C ILE A 130 -36.65 -27.01 -4.76
N ALA A 131 -37.18 -28.17 -5.14
CA ALA A 131 -36.41 -29.42 -5.14
C ALA A 131 -35.18 -29.33 -6.05
N ASP A 132 -35.34 -28.77 -7.25
CA ASP A 132 -34.25 -28.57 -8.21
C ASP A 132 -33.20 -27.57 -7.70
N ILE A 133 -33.62 -26.40 -7.23
CA ILE A 133 -32.72 -25.36 -6.71
C ILE A 133 -31.89 -25.91 -5.55
N LYS A 134 -32.54 -26.57 -4.59
CA LYS A 134 -31.84 -27.14 -3.44
C LYS A 134 -30.77 -28.13 -3.86
N ALA A 135 -31.10 -29.02 -4.80
CA ALA A 135 -30.17 -30.03 -5.28
C ALA A 135 -28.95 -29.39 -5.96
N ARG A 136 -29.15 -28.43 -6.87
CA ARG A 136 -28.06 -27.82 -7.64
C ARG A 136 -27.19 -26.88 -6.83
N TYR A 137 -27.82 -26.07 -5.97
CA TYR A 137 -27.11 -25.09 -5.16
C TYR A 137 -26.62 -25.67 -3.83
N GLY A 138 -26.97 -26.92 -3.49
CA GLY A 138 -26.58 -27.54 -2.23
C GLY A 138 -27.21 -26.86 -1.01
N LEU A 139 -28.46 -26.41 -1.14
CA LEU A 139 -29.19 -25.70 -0.09
C LEU A 139 -29.78 -26.72 0.91
N THR A 140 -29.04 -26.99 1.97
CA THR A 140 -29.36 -28.04 2.95
C THR A 140 -30.44 -27.64 3.93
N GLU A 141 -30.65 -26.34 4.14
CA GLU A 141 -31.55 -25.81 5.16
C GLU A 141 -32.87 -25.36 4.56
N THR A 142 -32.87 -24.86 3.34
CA THR A 142 -34.05 -24.48 2.57
C THR A 142 -34.99 -25.68 2.50
N GLY A 143 -36.24 -25.47 2.87
CA GLY A 143 -37.10 -26.52 3.38
C GLY A 143 -38.48 -26.58 2.75
N PRO A 144 -39.27 -27.62 3.10
CA PRO A 144 -40.65 -27.72 2.65
C PRO A 144 -41.43 -26.47 3.07
N THR A 145 -42.34 -26.06 2.20
CA THR A 145 -43.18 -24.87 2.38
C THR A 145 -44.13 -25.05 3.56
N SER A 146 -44.44 -24.01 4.33
CA SER A 146 -45.48 -24.11 5.37
C SER A 146 -46.89 -24.28 4.80
N ASN A 147 -47.10 -23.86 3.55
CA ASN A 147 -48.30 -24.12 2.77
C ASN A 147 -47.91 -24.34 1.29
N THR A 148 -48.08 -25.58 0.82
CA THR A 148 -47.64 -26.04 -0.51
C THR A 148 -48.35 -25.38 -1.68
N ARG A 149 -49.44 -24.64 -1.41
CA ARG A 149 -50.16 -23.85 -2.40
C ARG A 149 -49.43 -22.57 -2.79
N TYR A 150 -48.61 -22.00 -1.91
CA TYR A 150 -48.07 -20.66 -2.07
C TYR A 150 -46.54 -20.68 -2.13
N TRP A 151 -45.96 -20.19 -3.24
CA TRP A 151 -44.51 -20.10 -3.40
C TRP A 151 -43.84 -19.26 -2.30
N GLY A 152 -44.51 -18.19 -1.84
CA GLY A 152 -44.00 -17.30 -0.80
C GLY A 152 -43.91 -17.95 0.58
N ASN A 153 -44.54 -19.11 0.75
CA ASN A 153 -44.47 -19.92 1.97
C ASN A 153 -43.27 -20.89 1.97
N THR A 154 -42.36 -20.77 1.00
CA THR A 154 -41.17 -21.60 1.03
C THR A 154 -40.25 -21.15 2.14
N MET A 155 -39.78 -22.11 2.92
CA MET A 155 -38.91 -21.86 4.05
C MET A 155 -37.46 -21.74 3.58
N ILE A 156 -36.85 -20.57 3.77
CA ILE A 156 -35.44 -20.29 3.48
C ILE A 156 -34.70 -19.99 4.78
N THR A 157 -33.38 -19.92 4.72
CA THR A 157 -32.52 -19.39 5.79
C THR A 157 -31.62 -18.31 5.22
N ALA A 158 -31.14 -17.38 6.05
CA ALA A 158 -30.19 -16.37 5.60
C ALA A 158 -28.90 -17.01 5.05
N HIS A 159 -28.42 -18.08 5.71
CA HIS A 159 -27.27 -18.87 5.27
C HIS A 159 -27.44 -19.41 3.85
N ASP A 160 -28.52 -20.17 3.59
CA ASP A 160 -28.73 -20.78 2.28
C ASP A 160 -28.93 -19.75 1.18
N MET A 161 -29.51 -18.59 1.49
CA MET A 161 -29.60 -17.51 0.52
C MET A 161 -28.22 -16.95 0.15
N VAL A 162 -27.27 -16.86 1.09
CA VAL A 162 -25.89 -16.48 0.75
C VAL A 162 -25.21 -17.56 -0.09
N VAL A 163 -25.38 -18.84 0.26
CA VAL A 163 -24.87 -19.97 -0.55
C VAL A 163 -25.45 -19.91 -1.96
N PHE A 164 -26.75 -19.67 -2.08
CA PHE A 164 -27.43 -19.50 -3.35
C PHE A 164 -26.82 -18.37 -4.17
N TYR A 165 -26.72 -17.15 -3.61
CA TYR A 165 -26.17 -16.01 -4.33
C TYR A 165 -24.68 -16.21 -4.69
N GLN A 166 -23.88 -16.83 -3.81
CA GLN A 166 -22.48 -17.12 -4.10
C GLN A 166 -22.35 -18.06 -5.29
N ARG A 167 -23.07 -19.20 -5.22
CA ARG A 167 -23.03 -20.22 -6.28
C ARG A 167 -23.73 -19.79 -7.56
N LEU A 168 -24.68 -18.85 -7.45
CA LEU A 168 -25.27 -18.18 -8.59
C LEU A 168 -24.18 -17.36 -9.28
N MET A 169 -23.40 -16.60 -8.53
CA MET A 169 -22.32 -15.77 -9.09
C MET A 169 -21.18 -16.59 -9.70
N ASP A 170 -20.68 -17.60 -8.99
CA ASP A 170 -19.58 -18.43 -9.48
C ASP A 170 -20.00 -19.47 -10.53
N GLY A 171 -21.31 -19.68 -10.72
CA GLY A 171 -21.88 -20.55 -11.75
C GLY A 171 -21.96 -22.03 -11.35
N SER A 172 -21.53 -22.40 -10.15
CA SER A 172 -21.60 -23.78 -9.67
C SER A 172 -23.02 -24.32 -9.52
N GLY A 173 -24.04 -23.45 -9.50
CA GLY A 173 -25.45 -23.84 -9.59
C GLY A 173 -25.87 -24.38 -10.97
N GLY A 174 -25.01 -24.34 -11.99
CA GLY A 174 -25.31 -24.87 -13.34
C GLY A 174 -26.08 -23.92 -14.25
N LEU A 175 -26.38 -22.70 -13.78
CA LEU A 175 -26.96 -21.66 -14.59
C LEU A 175 -25.91 -21.08 -15.55
N SER A 176 -26.29 -20.80 -16.81
CA SER A 176 -25.36 -20.12 -17.72
C SER A 176 -25.01 -18.71 -17.22
N ALA A 177 -23.81 -18.23 -17.54
CA ALA A 177 -23.40 -16.84 -17.26
C ALA A 177 -24.44 -15.82 -17.76
N ARG A 178 -25.03 -16.04 -18.95
CA ARG A 178 -26.09 -15.19 -19.53
C ARG A 178 -27.32 -15.10 -18.63
N SER A 179 -27.78 -16.23 -18.13
CA SER A 179 -28.95 -16.29 -17.26
C SER A 179 -28.67 -15.71 -15.88
N ARG A 180 -27.50 -16.00 -15.31
CA ARG A 180 -27.03 -15.43 -14.04
C ARG A 180 -27.03 -13.90 -14.12
N ASP A 181 -26.37 -13.36 -15.13
CA ASP A 181 -26.20 -11.92 -15.29
C ASP A 181 -27.57 -11.25 -15.53
N TRP A 182 -28.48 -11.91 -16.26
CA TRP A 182 -29.86 -11.43 -16.44
C TRP A 182 -30.62 -11.29 -15.12
N ILE A 183 -30.52 -12.29 -14.23
CA ILE A 183 -31.16 -12.25 -12.91
C ILE A 183 -30.58 -11.12 -12.07
N VAL A 184 -29.25 -11.07 -11.94
CA VAL A 184 -28.54 -10.05 -11.15
C VAL A 184 -28.91 -8.66 -11.63
N GLU A 185 -29.07 -8.47 -12.94
CA GLU A 185 -29.51 -7.19 -13.51
C GLU A 185 -30.97 -6.88 -13.18
N GLN A 186 -31.89 -7.84 -13.19
CA GLN A 186 -33.26 -7.57 -12.74
C GLN A 186 -33.30 -7.14 -11.27
N LEU A 187 -32.47 -7.75 -10.42
CA LEU A 187 -32.36 -7.37 -9.00
C LEU A 187 -31.75 -5.97 -8.82
N ARG A 188 -30.81 -5.59 -9.68
CA ARG A 188 -30.24 -4.24 -9.73
C ARG A 188 -31.29 -3.19 -10.09
N GLN A 189 -32.25 -3.56 -10.95
CA GLN A 189 -33.36 -2.71 -11.40
C GLN A 189 -34.61 -2.81 -10.52
N SER A 190 -34.48 -3.24 -9.25
CA SER A 190 -35.57 -3.17 -8.27
C SER A 190 -36.15 -1.76 -8.21
N VAL A 191 -37.48 -1.60 -8.30
CA VAL A 191 -38.15 -0.29 -8.27
C VAL A 191 -38.62 0.07 -6.86
N GLU A 192 -38.74 1.36 -6.54
CA GLU A 192 -39.15 1.79 -5.19
C GLU A 192 -40.58 1.36 -4.85
N TRP A 193 -41.47 1.37 -5.84
CA TRP A 193 -42.89 1.04 -5.70
C TRP A 193 -43.20 -0.24 -6.46
N GLY A 194 -43.69 -1.23 -5.74
CA GLY A 194 -44.04 -2.54 -6.28
C GLY A 194 -45.42 -3.01 -5.84
N ASP A 195 -45.69 -4.29 -6.04
CA ASP A 195 -46.96 -4.92 -5.70
C ASP A 195 -47.21 -4.93 -4.17
N GLY A 196 -48.11 -4.07 -3.71
CA GLY A 196 -48.40 -3.92 -2.27
C GLY A 196 -47.67 -2.76 -1.58
N GLY A 197 -46.99 -1.87 -2.32
CA GLY A 197 -46.52 -0.58 -1.81
C GLY A 197 -45.03 -0.29 -2.01
N ARG A 198 -44.48 0.59 -1.15
CA ARG A 198 -43.05 0.95 -1.16
C ARG A 198 -42.22 -0.26 -0.70
N GLN A 199 -41.25 -0.68 -1.50
CA GLN A 199 -40.41 -1.83 -1.22
C GLN A 199 -38.95 -1.47 -0.90
N PHE A 200 -38.56 -0.19 -0.99
CA PHE A 200 -37.24 0.22 -0.54
C PHE A 200 -37.22 0.28 0.98
N PHE A 201 -36.42 -0.60 1.56
CA PHE A 201 -36.08 -0.74 2.98
C PHE A 201 -34.91 -1.73 3.03
N GLY A 202 -34.24 -1.86 4.17
CA GLY A 202 -33.09 -2.76 4.27
C GLY A 202 -31.91 -2.26 3.42
N LEU A 203 -31.45 -3.00 2.41
CA LEU A 203 -30.25 -2.64 1.65
C LEU A 203 -30.33 -1.26 1.00
N ARG A 204 -31.42 -0.93 0.28
CA ARG A 204 -31.55 0.39 -0.38
C ARG A 204 -31.51 1.56 0.58
N ASP A 205 -32.37 1.55 1.59
CA ASP A 205 -32.48 2.69 2.52
C ASP A 205 -31.38 2.66 3.59
N GLY A 206 -30.76 1.50 3.80
CA GLY A 206 -29.71 1.28 4.78
C GLY A 206 -28.30 1.57 4.26
N LEU A 207 -28.13 1.62 2.94
CA LEU A 207 -26.89 1.97 2.26
C LEU A 207 -27.06 3.21 1.37
N PRO A 208 -27.37 4.39 1.94
CA PRO A 208 -27.71 5.60 1.16
C PRO A 208 -26.55 6.14 0.29
N ARG A 209 -25.31 5.74 0.57
CA ARG A 209 -24.13 6.10 -0.22
C ARG A 209 -23.75 4.97 -1.19
N GLU A 210 -24.29 3.76 -1.08
CA GLU A 210 -24.00 2.68 -2.03
C GLU A 210 -24.76 2.88 -3.33
N GLN A 211 -24.02 2.88 -4.45
CA GLN A 211 -24.62 3.08 -5.77
C GLN A 211 -25.02 1.76 -6.40
N VAL A 212 -24.26 0.69 -6.12
CA VAL A 212 -24.48 -0.63 -6.70
C VAL A 212 -25.09 -1.54 -5.65
N ILE A 213 -26.39 -1.77 -5.77
CA ILE A 213 -27.12 -2.77 -5.00
C ILE A 213 -27.96 -3.57 -5.98
N SER A 214 -27.82 -4.89 -5.94
CA SER A 214 -28.59 -5.84 -6.75
C SER A 214 -29.40 -6.70 -5.78
N GLN A 215 -30.66 -6.34 -5.52
CA GLN A 215 -31.42 -6.91 -4.41
C GLN A 215 -32.76 -7.50 -4.81
N LYS A 216 -33.24 -8.45 -3.99
CA LYS A 216 -34.64 -8.84 -3.90
C LYS A 216 -35.16 -8.57 -2.50
N GLN A 217 -36.24 -7.79 -2.42
CA GLN A 217 -37.01 -7.63 -1.20
C GLN A 217 -38.15 -8.64 -1.11
N GLY A 218 -38.45 -9.05 0.12
CA GLY A 218 -39.55 -9.93 0.48
C GLY A 218 -40.53 -9.23 1.41
N TRP A 219 -41.83 -9.31 1.13
CA TRP A 219 -42.86 -8.92 2.08
C TRP A 219 -44.04 -9.85 1.98
N MET A 220 -44.61 -10.16 3.13
CA MET A 220 -45.83 -10.95 3.27
C MET A 220 -46.47 -10.55 4.60
N CYS A 221 -47.79 -10.42 4.61
CA CYS A 221 -48.49 -10.24 5.87
C CYS A 221 -49.20 -11.49 6.30
N CYS A 222 -49.16 -11.65 7.61
CA CYS A 222 -50.17 -12.25 8.45
C CYS A 222 -50.20 -13.77 8.38
N VAL A 223 -49.16 -14.38 7.81
CA VAL A 223 -48.98 -15.83 7.78
C VAL A 223 -48.50 -16.30 9.15
N ASN A 224 -49.26 -17.22 9.76
CA ASN A 224 -49.00 -17.77 11.08
C ASN A 224 -48.91 -16.69 12.18
N GLY A 225 -49.71 -15.62 12.08
CA GLY A 225 -49.72 -14.53 13.04
C GLY A 225 -48.54 -13.55 12.91
N HIS A 226 -47.74 -13.66 11.86
CA HIS A 226 -46.55 -12.84 11.64
C HIS A 226 -46.58 -12.02 10.35
N ILE A 227 -45.93 -10.86 10.38
CA ILE A 227 -45.55 -10.06 9.21
C ILE A 227 -44.06 -10.26 8.91
N TYR A 228 -43.71 -10.28 7.63
CA TYR A 228 -42.36 -10.57 7.14
C TYR A 228 -41.84 -9.40 6.29
N ARG A 229 -40.57 -9.06 6.46
CA ARG A 229 -39.80 -8.17 5.58
C ARG A 229 -38.40 -8.72 5.39
N HIS A 230 -37.94 -8.77 4.16
CA HIS A 230 -36.62 -9.29 3.81
C HIS A 230 -35.93 -8.36 2.83
N THR A 231 -34.61 -8.24 2.93
CA THR A 231 -33.75 -7.66 1.91
C THR A 231 -32.60 -8.63 1.68
N SER A 232 -32.27 -8.91 0.42
CA SER A 232 -31.24 -9.89 0.11
C SER A 232 -30.63 -9.58 -1.25
N GLY A 233 -29.35 -9.87 -1.44
CA GLY A 233 -28.70 -9.74 -2.74
C GLY A 233 -27.27 -9.24 -2.60
N TYR A 234 -26.83 -8.40 -3.54
CA TYR A 234 -25.45 -7.92 -3.60
C TYR A 234 -25.34 -6.42 -3.32
N ALA A 235 -24.22 -6.02 -2.73
CA ALA A 235 -23.85 -4.64 -2.50
C ALA A 235 -22.38 -4.39 -2.89
N GLY A 236 -22.12 -3.17 -3.36
CA GLY A 236 -20.78 -2.69 -3.72
C GLY A 236 -20.37 -2.96 -5.16
N PRO A 237 -19.22 -2.38 -5.55
CA PRO A 237 -18.58 -2.67 -6.84
C PRO A 237 -18.43 -4.18 -7.05
N ASP A 238 -18.59 -4.64 -8.29
CA ASP A 238 -18.48 -6.05 -8.71
C ASP A 238 -19.44 -7.04 -8.02
N ASN A 239 -20.54 -6.53 -7.44
CA ASN A 239 -21.41 -7.32 -6.57
C ASN A 239 -20.57 -8.02 -5.48
N ARG A 240 -19.55 -7.34 -4.95
CA ARG A 240 -18.54 -7.92 -4.06
C ARG A 240 -19.16 -8.50 -2.81
N PHE A 241 -20.07 -7.77 -2.16
CA PHE A 241 -20.73 -8.26 -0.97
C PHE A 241 -22.05 -8.91 -1.34
N ILE A 242 -22.30 -10.10 -0.82
CA ILE A 242 -23.63 -10.67 -0.70
C ILE A 242 -24.12 -10.30 0.70
N VAL A 243 -25.31 -9.73 0.82
CA VAL A 243 -25.92 -9.38 2.10
C VAL A 243 -27.35 -9.90 2.09
N VAL A 244 -27.69 -10.70 3.10
CA VAL A 244 -29.02 -11.26 3.29
C VAL A 244 -29.50 -10.91 4.69
N VAL A 245 -30.66 -10.29 4.78
CA VAL A 245 -31.33 -9.95 6.03
C VAL A 245 -32.80 -10.35 5.93
N LEU A 246 -33.21 -11.32 6.75
CA LEU A 246 -34.57 -11.83 6.79
C LEU A 246 -35.22 -11.46 8.13
N THR A 247 -36.45 -10.94 8.16
CA THR A 247 -37.11 -10.57 9.43
C THR A 247 -38.56 -11.02 9.50
N ARG A 248 -39.03 -11.27 10.73
CA ARG A 248 -40.45 -11.45 11.07
C ARG A 248 -40.82 -10.78 12.40
N GLU A 249 -42.08 -10.42 12.54
CA GLU A 249 -42.67 -9.87 13.77
C GLU A 249 -44.15 -10.28 13.92
N PRO A 250 -44.75 -10.20 15.13
CA PRO A 250 -46.20 -10.30 15.26
C PRO A 250 -46.93 -9.27 14.37
N SER A 251 -47.95 -9.69 13.63
CA SER A 251 -48.62 -8.86 12.61
C SER A 251 -49.16 -7.52 13.13
N GLY A 252 -49.54 -7.46 14.41
CA GLY A 252 -50.09 -6.25 15.05
C GLY A 252 -49.12 -5.07 15.12
N ARG A 253 -47.81 -5.27 14.90
CA ARG A 253 -46.82 -4.17 14.87
C ARG A 253 -46.80 -3.39 13.55
N GLY A 254 -47.35 -3.98 12.47
CA GLY A 254 -47.47 -3.34 11.17
C GLY A 254 -46.18 -3.27 10.34
N GLY A 255 -46.33 -3.01 9.04
CA GLY A 255 -45.23 -3.01 8.06
C GLY A 255 -44.17 -1.94 8.31
N ALA A 256 -44.60 -0.72 8.65
CA ALA A 256 -43.68 0.40 8.85
C ALA A 256 -42.66 0.13 9.98
N HIS A 257 -43.08 -0.57 11.05
CA HIS A 257 -42.19 -0.90 12.16
C HIS A 257 -41.06 -1.84 11.71
N ILE A 258 -41.42 -2.96 11.07
CA ILE A 258 -40.46 -3.98 10.62
C ILE A 258 -39.57 -3.46 9.48
N GLU A 259 -40.09 -2.61 8.59
CA GLU A 259 -39.33 -1.92 7.53
C GLU A 259 -38.29 -0.95 8.11
N ALA A 260 -38.65 -0.21 9.17
CA ALA A 260 -37.71 0.62 9.90
C ALA A 260 -36.66 -0.23 10.64
N SER A 261 -37.05 -1.35 11.24
CA SER A 261 -36.12 -2.26 11.93
C SER A 261 -35.10 -2.89 11.00
N ILE A 262 -35.52 -3.42 9.85
CA ILE A 262 -34.59 -4.03 8.87
C ILE A 262 -33.65 -2.98 8.25
N THR A 263 -34.15 -1.77 8.02
CA THR A 263 -33.33 -0.65 7.53
C THR A 263 -32.31 -0.23 8.58
N ALA A 264 -32.74 -0.11 9.85
CA ALA A 264 -31.83 0.19 10.96
C ALA A 264 -30.75 -0.90 11.13
N ALA A 265 -31.11 -2.17 10.93
CA ALA A 265 -30.16 -3.28 10.93
C ALA A 265 -29.09 -3.10 9.84
N VAL A 266 -29.47 -2.82 8.59
CA VAL A 266 -28.49 -2.58 7.51
C VAL A 266 -27.64 -1.33 7.77
N ARG A 267 -28.22 -0.24 8.29
CA ARG A 267 -27.43 0.94 8.68
C ARG A 267 -26.44 0.63 9.80
N ALA A 268 -26.82 -0.23 10.73
CA ALA A 268 -25.93 -0.69 11.78
C ALA A 268 -24.82 -1.61 11.24
N MET A 269 -25.10 -2.41 10.20
CA MET A 269 -24.07 -3.20 9.49
C MET A 269 -23.10 -2.30 8.70
N PHE A 270 -23.59 -1.19 8.15
CA PHE A 270 -22.84 -0.30 7.27
C PHE A 270 -23.08 1.16 7.64
N PRO A 271 -22.55 1.62 8.79
CA PRO A 271 -22.76 2.98 9.27
C PRO A 271 -22.21 4.05 8.32
N GLU A 272 -21.27 3.68 7.44
CA GLU A 272 -20.74 4.54 6.38
C GLU A 272 -21.74 4.80 5.25
N GLY A 273 -22.85 4.06 5.21
CA GLY A 273 -23.88 4.10 4.19
C GLY A 273 -23.48 3.46 2.86
N LEU A 274 -22.34 2.77 2.78
CA LEU A 274 -21.85 2.06 1.60
C LEU A 274 -21.14 0.78 2.03
N VAL A 275 -20.91 -0.16 1.12
CA VAL A 275 -19.95 -1.24 1.38
C VAL A 275 -18.55 -0.81 0.92
N PRO A 276 -17.47 -1.18 1.62
CA PRO A 276 -16.13 -0.63 1.31
C PRO A 276 -15.61 -0.87 -0.14
N ARG A 277 -15.04 0.17 -0.83
CA ARG A 277 -14.72 0.27 -2.29
C ARG A 277 -13.22 0.49 -2.64
N VAL A 278 -12.61 -0.32 -3.52
CA VAL A 278 -11.34 0.03 -4.22
C VAL A 278 -11.63 0.17 -5.71
N GLN A 279 -11.08 1.17 -6.43
CA GLN A 279 -11.43 1.44 -7.85
C GLN A 279 -10.32 2.19 -8.64
N GLY A 280 -10.48 2.34 -9.96
CA GLY A 280 -9.60 3.16 -10.83
C GLY A 280 -8.25 2.51 -11.16
N GLN A 281 -7.31 3.30 -11.70
CA GLN A 281 -5.93 2.82 -11.96
C GLN A 281 -5.28 2.30 -10.66
N ILE A 282 -5.63 2.92 -9.53
CA ILE A 282 -5.30 2.45 -8.19
C ILE A 282 -5.89 1.06 -7.90
N GLY A 283 -7.17 0.83 -8.20
CA GLY A 283 -7.84 -0.46 -8.02
C GLY A 283 -7.30 -1.57 -8.92
N GLU A 284 -6.94 -1.26 -10.16
CA GLU A 284 -6.30 -2.24 -11.05
C GLU A 284 -4.91 -2.65 -10.54
N MET A 285 -4.11 -1.67 -10.13
CA MET A 285 -2.83 -1.94 -9.47
C MET A 285 -3.06 -2.74 -8.18
N TRP A 286 -4.08 -2.40 -7.39
CA TRP A 286 -4.43 -3.10 -6.16
C TRP A 286 -4.76 -4.56 -6.45
N VAL A 287 -5.57 -4.86 -7.46
CA VAL A 287 -5.89 -6.23 -7.88
C VAL A 287 -4.64 -6.95 -8.38
N ARG A 288 -3.84 -6.34 -9.28
CA ARG A 288 -2.60 -6.93 -9.81
C ARG A 288 -1.59 -7.23 -8.71
N SER A 289 -1.57 -6.42 -7.66
CA SER A 289 -0.70 -6.61 -6.50
C SER A 289 -1.24 -7.62 -5.48
N GLY A 290 -2.36 -8.31 -5.77
CA GLY A 290 -2.94 -9.35 -4.90
C GLY A 290 -4.23 -8.95 -4.20
N GLY A 291 -4.81 -7.80 -4.56
CA GLY A 291 -6.01 -7.24 -3.95
C GLY A 291 -5.84 -7.09 -2.44
N HIS A 292 -6.86 -7.50 -1.69
CA HIS A 292 -6.80 -7.49 -0.22
C HIS A 292 -5.73 -8.42 0.37
N ARG A 293 -5.18 -9.37 -0.42
CA ARG A 293 -4.07 -10.25 -0.02
C ARG A 293 -2.70 -9.70 -0.43
N GLY A 294 -2.69 -8.55 -1.11
CA GLY A 294 -1.50 -7.86 -1.59
C GLY A 294 -0.88 -6.90 -0.58
N PRO A 295 0.24 -6.22 -0.93
CA PRO A 295 0.98 -5.32 -0.05
C PRO A 295 0.16 -4.14 0.50
N LEU A 296 -0.85 -3.69 -0.24
CA LEU A 296 -1.72 -2.59 0.18
C LEU A 296 -2.80 -3.00 1.19
N GLY A 297 -3.26 -4.27 1.21
CA GLY A 297 -4.39 -4.68 2.07
C GLY A 297 -5.72 -4.01 1.66
N LEU A 298 -6.70 -3.90 2.55
CA LEU A 298 -8.02 -3.31 2.22
C LEU A 298 -7.97 -1.77 2.08
N PRO A 299 -8.88 -1.15 1.32
CA PRO A 299 -9.00 0.30 1.25
C PRO A 299 -9.49 0.89 2.58
N ASN A 300 -8.86 1.98 3.01
CA ASN A 300 -9.30 2.80 4.13
C ASN A 300 -10.19 3.97 3.66
N THR A 301 -10.04 4.40 2.42
CA THR A 301 -10.77 5.53 1.84
C THR A 301 -11.31 5.15 0.48
N ASP A 302 -12.28 5.91 -0.02
CA ASP A 302 -12.44 6.05 -1.46
C ASP A 302 -11.19 6.74 -2.04
N GLU A 303 -11.04 6.75 -3.35
CA GLU A 303 -10.00 7.54 -4.01
C GLU A 303 -10.23 9.04 -3.74
N ILE A 304 -9.17 9.73 -3.32
CA ILE A 304 -9.15 11.15 -2.93
C ILE A 304 -8.42 11.93 -4.04
N PRO A 305 -9.09 12.88 -4.70
CA PRO A 305 -8.44 13.77 -5.66
C PRO A 305 -7.40 14.65 -4.96
N VAL A 306 -6.21 14.73 -5.55
CA VAL A 306 -5.12 15.60 -5.12
C VAL A 306 -4.57 16.37 -6.32
N ARG A 307 -3.66 17.33 -6.09
CA ARG A 307 -3.14 18.16 -7.17
C ARG A 307 -2.41 17.28 -8.20
N GLY A 308 -2.92 17.26 -9.43
CA GLY A 308 -2.30 16.55 -10.56
C GLY A 308 -2.52 15.04 -10.56
N GLY A 309 -3.44 14.52 -9.74
CA GLY A 309 -3.64 13.07 -9.60
C GLY A 309 -4.61 12.71 -8.49
N ALA A 310 -4.44 11.51 -7.95
CA ALA A 310 -5.28 10.96 -6.90
C ALA A 310 -4.47 10.11 -5.93
N VAL A 311 -4.99 9.97 -4.71
CA VAL A 311 -4.47 9.06 -3.70
C VAL A 311 -5.62 8.27 -3.10
N GLN A 312 -5.44 6.97 -2.92
CA GLN A 312 -6.33 6.18 -2.08
C GLN A 312 -5.49 5.55 -0.98
N TYR A 313 -5.97 5.68 0.24
CA TYR A 313 -5.29 5.08 1.36
C TYR A 313 -5.83 3.68 1.59
N PHE A 314 -4.91 2.78 1.87
CA PHE A 314 -5.16 1.39 2.22
C PHE A 314 -4.51 1.09 3.57
N GLN A 315 -4.76 -0.11 4.11
CA GLN A 315 -4.17 -0.55 5.37
C GLN A 315 -2.64 -0.55 5.34
N GLY A 316 -2.04 -1.03 4.24
CA GLY A 316 -0.59 -1.18 4.08
C GLY A 316 0.14 0.08 3.63
N GLY A 317 -0.57 1.06 3.08
CA GLY A 317 0.02 2.31 2.61
C GLY A 317 -0.90 3.12 1.72
N GLY A 318 -0.32 3.91 0.82
CA GLY A 318 -1.06 4.74 -0.12
C GLY A 318 -0.83 4.25 -1.54
N ALA A 319 -1.90 4.17 -2.32
CA ALA A 319 -1.79 4.14 -3.76
C ALA A 319 -1.90 5.57 -4.27
N TYR A 320 -0.94 5.97 -5.09
CA TYR A 320 -0.88 7.28 -5.71
C TYR A 320 -0.97 7.10 -7.21
N TRP A 321 -1.63 8.03 -7.86
CA TRP A 321 -1.82 8.00 -9.29
C TRP A 321 -1.66 9.40 -9.86
N SER A 322 -0.92 9.55 -10.95
CA SER A 322 -0.98 10.74 -11.80
C SER A 322 -0.87 10.35 -13.28
N PRO A 323 -1.32 11.20 -14.22
CA PRO A 323 -1.24 10.91 -15.65
C PRO A 323 0.19 10.66 -16.15
N ALA A 324 1.17 11.31 -15.53
CA ALA A 324 2.58 11.20 -15.94
C ALA A 324 3.26 9.93 -15.42
N THR A 325 2.75 9.32 -14.35
CA THR A 325 3.44 8.22 -13.63
C THR A 325 2.67 6.91 -13.63
N GLY A 326 1.35 6.93 -13.78
CA GLY A 326 0.51 5.77 -13.55
C GLY A 326 0.29 5.47 -12.05
N PRO A 327 -0.38 4.36 -11.72
CA PRO A 327 -0.71 4.00 -10.34
C PRO A 327 0.44 3.27 -9.68
N HIS A 328 0.90 3.78 -8.55
CA HIS A 328 1.94 3.15 -7.76
C HIS A 328 1.61 3.15 -6.28
N TRP A 329 1.91 2.03 -5.64
CA TRP A 329 1.77 1.94 -4.20
C TRP A 329 3.07 2.27 -3.49
N VAL A 330 2.94 2.97 -2.37
CA VAL A 330 4.03 3.30 -1.49
C VAL A 330 3.63 2.87 -0.08
N ILE A 331 4.47 2.05 0.54
CA ILE A 331 4.22 1.42 1.85
C ILE A 331 5.41 1.65 2.80
N GLY A 332 5.25 1.24 4.05
CA GLY A 332 6.36 1.10 5.01
C GLY A 332 7.15 2.39 5.28
N SER A 333 8.45 2.25 5.56
CA SER A 333 9.33 3.37 5.85
C SER A 333 9.54 4.31 4.66
N ILE A 334 9.41 3.79 3.43
CA ILE A 334 9.45 4.61 2.22
C ILE A 334 8.28 5.60 2.21
N LEU A 335 7.06 5.14 2.52
CA LEU A 335 5.89 6.00 2.66
C LEU A 335 6.09 7.05 3.77
N GLN A 336 6.69 6.68 4.90
CA GLN A 336 6.96 7.62 5.99
C GLN A 336 7.92 8.73 5.56
N ARG A 337 8.97 8.39 4.79
CA ARG A 337 9.88 9.38 4.24
C ARG A 337 9.19 10.26 3.18
N TYR A 338 8.40 9.67 2.31
CA TYR A 338 7.62 10.39 1.31
C TYR A 338 6.65 11.39 1.95
N ARG A 339 5.94 10.98 3.02
CA ARG A 339 5.13 11.84 3.88
C ARG A 339 5.91 13.01 4.46
N ALA A 340 7.07 12.73 5.07
CA ALA A 340 7.92 13.76 5.68
C ALA A 340 8.43 14.78 4.66
N MET A 341 8.41 14.44 3.38
CA MET A 341 8.79 15.32 2.27
C MET A 341 7.60 15.99 1.57
N GLY A 342 6.38 15.87 2.11
CA GLY A 342 5.18 16.52 1.56
C GLY A 342 4.40 15.71 0.52
N TYR A 343 4.64 14.38 0.48
CA TYR A 343 4.01 13.47 -0.49
C TYR A 343 4.14 13.97 -1.94
N GLU A 344 3.08 13.83 -2.74
CA GLU A 344 3.02 14.18 -4.17
C GLU A 344 3.13 15.68 -4.43
N THR A 345 2.85 16.49 -3.40
CA THR A 345 3.00 17.95 -3.46
C THR A 345 4.44 18.39 -3.14
N GLY A 346 5.25 17.48 -2.61
CA GLY A 346 6.63 17.71 -2.25
C GLY A 346 7.61 17.63 -3.42
N ARG A 347 8.89 17.84 -3.11
CA ARG A 347 9.98 17.81 -4.10
C ARG A 347 10.13 16.45 -4.82
N LEU A 348 9.67 15.36 -4.21
CA LEU A 348 9.71 14.02 -4.83
C LEU A 348 8.67 13.88 -5.95
N GLY A 349 7.53 14.57 -5.87
CA GLY A 349 6.41 14.38 -6.79
C GLY A 349 5.80 12.97 -6.68
N TYR A 350 5.07 12.55 -7.70
CA TYR A 350 4.42 11.23 -7.70
C TYR A 350 5.43 10.07 -7.78
N PRO A 351 5.12 8.91 -7.17
CA PRO A 351 5.90 7.69 -7.38
C PRO A 351 5.85 7.26 -8.85
N THR A 352 6.96 6.70 -9.35
CA THR A 352 7.14 6.14 -10.70
C THR A 352 7.44 4.64 -10.68
N SER A 353 7.43 4.03 -9.51
CA SER A 353 7.47 2.59 -9.31
C SER A 353 6.74 2.22 -8.02
N ASP A 354 6.28 0.98 -7.97
CA ASP A 354 6.01 0.30 -6.71
C ASP A 354 7.33 0.08 -5.94
N GLU A 355 7.29 -0.57 -4.78
CA GLU A 355 8.52 -0.95 -4.08
C GLU A 355 9.30 -2.00 -4.88
N ILE A 356 10.59 -1.73 -5.11
CA ILE A 356 11.54 -2.59 -5.78
C ILE A 356 12.45 -3.19 -4.71
N ALA A 357 12.44 -4.51 -4.60
CA ALA A 357 13.34 -5.24 -3.71
C ALA A 357 14.80 -5.15 -4.21
N LEU A 358 15.72 -4.94 -3.28
CA LEU A 358 17.16 -4.85 -3.52
C LEU A 358 17.91 -5.78 -2.56
N PRO A 359 19.17 -6.16 -2.85
CA PRO A 359 19.99 -6.89 -1.89
C PRO A 359 20.21 -6.08 -0.59
N GLY A 360 19.56 -6.50 0.48
CA GLY A 360 19.66 -5.85 1.80
C GLY A 360 18.75 -4.63 2.00
N GLY A 361 17.78 -4.40 1.12
CA GLY A 361 16.86 -3.26 1.25
C GLY A 361 15.81 -3.18 0.15
N ALA A 362 15.25 -2.00 -0.04
CA ALA A 362 14.26 -1.72 -1.07
C ALA A 362 14.37 -0.27 -1.54
N LEU A 363 13.74 0.06 -2.66
CA LEU A 363 13.53 1.45 -3.07
C LEU A 363 12.15 1.64 -3.72
N SER A 364 11.66 2.87 -3.69
CA SER A 364 10.65 3.34 -4.64
C SER A 364 11.20 4.53 -5.41
N ARG A 365 10.84 4.60 -6.68
CA ARG A 365 11.20 5.72 -7.55
C ARG A 365 10.09 6.75 -7.52
N PHE A 366 10.46 8.01 -7.64
CA PHE A 366 9.56 9.16 -7.75
C PHE A 366 10.05 10.07 -8.89
N GLN A 367 9.22 11.02 -9.30
CA GLN A 367 9.57 11.97 -10.36
C GLN A 367 10.86 12.75 -10.04
N GLY A 368 11.02 13.19 -8.79
CA GLY A 368 12.14 14.03 -8.34
C GLY A 368 13.35 13.28 -7.79
N GLY A 369 13.28 11.96 -7.61
CA GLY A 369 14.35 11.19 -6.99
C GLY A 369 13.88 9.83 -6.50
N TYR A 370 14.77 9.11 -5.82
CA TYR A 370 14.45 7.79 -5.27
C TYR A 370 14.44 7.86 -3.75
N VAL A 371 13.60 7.06 -3.11
CA VAL A 371 13.68 6.81 -1.67
C VAL A 371 14.15 5.39 -1.48
N TYR A 372 15.34 5.24 -0.91
CA TYR A 372 15.93 3.96 -0.55
C TYR A 372 15.62 3.65 0.89
N TRP A 373 15.47 2.37 1.21
CA TRP A 373 15.38 1.87 2.56
C TRP A 373 16.29 0.66 2.73
N SER A 374 16.95 0.58 3.89
CA SER A 374 17.57 -0.65 4.37
C SER A 374 17.33 -0.78 5.88
N PRO A 375 17.40 -2.00 6.45
CA PRO A 375 17.31 -2.17 7.90
C PRO A 375 18.37 -1.39 8.68
N ALA A 376 19.58 -1.26 8.12
CA ALA A 376 20.70 -0.61 8.79
C ALA A 376 20.63 0.92 8.74
N THR A 377 20.00 1.49 7.71
CA THR A 377 20.04 2.94 7.47
C THR A 377 18.69 3.64 7.60
N GLY A 378 17.57 2.92 7.47
CA GLY A 378 16.25 3.52 7.36
C GLY A 378 15.98 4.13 5.98
N ALA A 379 14.87 4.87 5.85
CA ALA A 379 14.42 5.41 4.56
C ALA A 379 14.98 6.81 4.28
N HIS A 380 15.73 6.95 3.19
CA HIS A 380 16.39 8.20 2.79
C HIS A 380 16.15 8.52 1.32
N ALA A 381 15.81 9.78 1.05
CA ALA A 381 15.66 10.28 -0.30
C ALA A 381 17.00 10.70 -0.89
N VAL A 382 17.26 10.27 -2.12
CA VAL A 382 18.38 10.68 -2.95
C VAL A 382 17.79 11.34 -4.20
N MET A 383 18.00 12.65 -4.31
CA MET A 383 17.41 13.49 -5.34
C MET A 383 18.45 13.93 -6.36
N GLN A 384 18.00 14.42 -7.52
CA GLN A 384 18.90 15.09 -8.45
C GLN A 384 19.47 16.36 -7.81
N PRO A 385 20.75 16.71 -8.08
CA PRO A 385 21.69 16.05 -8.99
C PRO A 385 22.54 14.93 -8.34
N ILE A 386 22.49 14.77 -7.02
CA ILE A 386 23.25 13.73 -6.30
C ILE A 386 22.92 12.32 -6.79
N LEU A 387 21.66 12.07 -7.15
CA LEU A 387 21.21 10.79 -7.70
C LEU A 387 21.96 10.39 -8.97
N ALA A 388 22.32 11.35 -9.84
CA ALA A 388 23.10 11.06 -11.05
C ALA A 388 24.53 10.61 -10.71
N ALA A 389 25.19 11.29 -9.77
CA ALA A 389 26.52 10.87 -9.29
C ALA A 389 26.48 9.50 -8.61
N TYR A 390 25.46 9.24 -7.80
CA TYR A 390 25.26 7.93 -7.17
C TYR A 390 24.99 6.83 -8.20
N ALA A 391 24.22 7.12 -9.25
CA ALA A 391 23.98 6.21 -10.36
C ALA A 391 25.25 5.84 -11.13
N ALA A 392 26.12 6.83 -11.40
CA ALA A 392 27.42 6.61 -12.04
C ALA A 392 28.32 5.65 -11.22
N GLN A 393 28.09 5.57 -9.91
CA GLN A 393 28.77 4.65 -9.00
C GLN A 393 28.07 3.31 -8.79
N LYS A 394 27.15 2.92 -9.68
CA LYS A 394 26.37 1.65 -9.59
C LYS A 394 25.47 1.58 -8.36
N TRP A 395 24.98 2.73 -7.89
CA TRP A 395 24.02 2.84 -6.79
C TRP A 395 24.45 2.04 -5.54
N GLU A 396 23.55 1.30 -4.92
CA GLU A 396 23.75 0.55 -3.67
C GLU A 396 24.71 -0.64 -3.82
N THR A 397 24.91 -1.12 -5.05
CA THR A 397 25.87 -2.17 -5.36
C THR A 397 27.31 -1.66 -5.44
N GLY A 398 27.49 -0.34 -5.54
CA GLY A 398 28.76 0.35 -5.60
C GLY A 398 29.46 0.53 -4.26
N ARG A 399 30.58 1.28 -4.29
CA ARG A 399 31.38 1.58 -3.09
C ARG A 399 30.63 2.46 -2.09
N LEU A 400 29.67 3.28 -2.55
CA LEU A 400 28.88 4.15 -1.69
C LEU A 400 27.85 3.39 -0.83
N ARG A 401 27.30 2.27 -1.31
CA ARG A 401 26.24 1.50 -0.63
C ARG A 401 25.00 2.36 -0.32
N TYR A 402 24.16 1.93 0.63
CA TYR A 402 22.91 2.62 0.93
C TYR A 402 23.10 4.03 1.50
N PRO A 403 22.19 4.97 1.22
CA PRO A 403 22.17 6.27 1.87
C PRO A 403 21.90 6.13 3.37
N THR A 404 22.58 6.97 4.18
CA THR A 404 22.44 7.09 5.64
C THR A 404 21.83 8.43 6.06
N SER A 405 21.60 9.33 5.09
CA SER A 405 20.86 10.57 5.30
C SER A 405 20.02 10.91 4.06
N GLY A 406 18.96 11.69 4.28
CA GLY A 406 18.40 12.53 3.21
C GLY A 406 19.36 13.67 2.83
N GLU A 407 18.92 14.53 1.93
CA GLU A 407 19.67 15.72 1.52
C GLU A 407 19.91 16.66 2.72
N ILE A 408 21.17 17.04 2.93
CA ILE A 408 21.65 17.96 3.96
C ILE A 408 22.07 19.25 3.26
N ALA A 409 21.47 20.37 3.62
CA ALA A 409 21.87 21.69 3.11
C ALA A 409 23.26 22.09 3.65
N LEU A 410 24.08 22.68 2.78
CA LEU A 410 25.46 23.09 3.06
C LEU A 410 25.66 24.59 2.75
N PRO A 411 26.74 25.21 3.26
CA PRO A 411 27.06 26.61 2.98
C PRO A 411 27.19 26.92 1.49
N GLY A 412 26.84 28.14 1.06
CA GLY A 412 26.93 28.55 -0.34
C GLY A 412 25.88 27.92 -1.25
N GLY A 413 24.81 27.35 -0.69
CA GLY A 413 23.69 26.77 -1.45
C GLY A 413 23.96 25.35 -1.99
N GLY A 414 25.01 24.69 -1.52
CA GLY A 414 25.26 23.28 -1.84
C GLY A 414 24.42 22.32 -1.01
N VAL A 415 24.44 21.05 -1.40
CA VAL A 415 23.75 19.97 -0.70
C VAL A 415 24.61 18.69 -0.65
N MET A 416 24.32 17.80 0.29
CA MET A 416 24.98 16.49 0.42
C MET A 416 24.01 15.39 0.81
N ASN A 417 24.28 14.16 0.36
CA ASN A 417 23.80 12.95 1.02
C ASN A 417 24.97 12.18 1.60
N ARG A 418 24.76 11.59 2.78
CA ARG A 418 25.66 10.59 3.34
C ARG A 418 25.20 9.20 2.92
N PHE A 419 26.17 8.31 2.73
CA PHE A 419 26.03 6.90 2.41
C PHE A 419 26.93 6.09 3.34
N GLN A 420 26.75 4.77 3.41
CA GLN A 420 27.57 3.93 4.30
C GLN A 420 29.05 3.96 3.90
N GLY A 421 29.34 4.03 2.60
CA GLY A 421 30.70 4.04 2.06
C GLY A 421 31.34 5.44 1.93
N GLY A 422 30.55 6.51 2.10
CA GLY A 422 31.04 7.88 2.10
C GLY A 422 29.96 8.89 1.73
N HIS A 423 30.32 10.03 1.18
CA HIS A 423 29.39 11.14 0.96
C HIS A 423 29.39 11.58 -0.50
N VAL A 424 28.25 12.10 -0.97
CA VAL A 424 28.16 12.81 -2.26
C VAL A 424 27.78 14.26 -1.96
N TYR A 425 28.58 15.18 -2.47
CA TYR A 425 28.40 16.63 -2.34
C TYR A 425 28.00 17.21 -3.68
N TRP A 426 27.15 18.23 -3.68
CA TRP A 426 26.88 19.04 -4.86
C TRP A 426 26.94 20.53 -4.52
N SER A 427 27.45 21.32 -5.45
CA SER A 427 27.26 22.77 -5.50
C SER A 427 27.02 23.20 -6.95
N SER A 428 26.44 24.39 -7.15
CA SER A 428 26.27 24.95 -8.49
C SER A 428 27.59 25.23 -9.20
N ARG A 429 28.69 25.42 -8.46
CA ARG A 429 30.02 25.68 -9.00
C ARG A 429 30.76 24.42 -9.39
N THR A 430 30.68 23.39 -8.56
CA THR A 430 31.52 22.18 -8.69
C THR A 430 30.79 21.02 -9.32
N GLY A 431 29.45 20.98 -9.30
CA GLY A 431 28.72 19.77 -9.65
C GLY A 431 28.75 18.72 -8.54
N ALA A 432 28.27 17.51 -8.85
CA ALA A 432 28.08 16.45 -7.86
C ALA A 432 29.30 15.51 -7.83
N HIS A 433 29.96 15.40 -6.67
CA HIS A 433 31.16 14.59 -6.48
C HIS A 433 31.12 13.76 -5.21
N TRP A 434 31.63 12.54 -5.28
CA TRP A 434 31.70 11.65 -4.13
C TRP A 434 33.09 11.58 -3.50
N VAL A 435 33.11 11.41 -2.18
CA VAL A 435 34.31 11.30 -1.37
C VAL A 435 34.14 10.12 -0.41
N ILE A 436 35.10 9.19 -0.38
CA ILE A 436 35.03 7.93 0.37
C ILE A 436 36.35 7.61 1.09
N GLY A 437 36.34 6.56 1.92
CA GLY A 437 37.54 5.95 2.48
C GLY A 437 38.43 6.93 3.27
N SER A 438 39.75 6.73 3.19
CA SER A 438 40.72 7.57 3.92
C SER A 438 40.72 9.03 3.44
N ILE A 439 40.43 9.29 2.17
CA ILE A 439 40.28 10.65 1.63
C ILE A 439 39.14 11.37 2.36
N LEU A 440 37.98 10.72 2.53
CA LEU A 440 36.88 11.27 3.33
C LEU A 440 37.29 11.49 4.79
N GLY A 441 38.12 10.61 5.35
CA GLY A 441 38.67 10.76 6.71
C GLY A 441 39.43 12.06 6.89
N VAL A 442 40.36 12.37 5.97
CA VAL A 442 41.11 13.63 5.97
C VAL A 442 40.19 14.83 5.73
N TYR A 443 39.29 14.72 4.75
CA TYR A 443 38.35 15.81 4.44
C TYR A 443 37.46 16.15 5.64
N LYS A 444 36.97 15.13 6.38
CA LYS A 444 36.27 15.28 7.65
C LYS A 444 37.12 15.99 8.70
N ALA A 445 38.37 15.54 8.89
CA ALA A 445 39.29 16.12 9.87
C ALA A 445 39.58 17.59 9.60
N GLN A 446 39.51 18.02 8.33
CA GLN A 446 39.66 19.43 7.94
C GLN A 446 38.36 20.24 7.96
N GLY A 447 37.24 19.69 8.45
CA GLY A 447 35.98 20.43 8.54
C GLY A 447 35.10 20.36 7.29
N TYR A 448 35.34 19.37 6.42
CA TYR A 448 34.61 19.16 5.16
C TYR A 448 34.61 20.42 4.26
N GLN A 449 33.50 20.70 3.59
CA GLN A 449 33.33 21.80 2.65
C GLN A 449 33.36 23.18 3.32
N ALA A 450 33.17 23.24 4.64
CA ALA A 450 33.30 24.47 5.42
C ALA A 450 34.76 24.75 5.81
N GLY A 451 35.64 23.76 5.62
CA GLY A 451 37.06 23.84 5.87
C GLY A 451 37.87 24.42 4.72
N PRO A 452 39.21 24.44 4.85
CA PRO A 452 40.10 25.06 3.87
C PRO A 452 40.18 24.31 2.53
N LEU A 453 39.66 23.08 2.44
CA LEU A 453 39.59 22.35 1.18
C LEU A 453 38.40 22.81 0.31
N GLY A 454 37.32 23.34 0.89
CA GLY A 454 36.11 23.69 0.13
C GLY A 454 35.42 22.47 -0.49
N TYR A 455 34.56 22.70 -1.48
CA TYR A 455 33.83 21.61 -2.15
C TYR A 455 34.75 20.73 -3.01
N PRO A 456 34.43 19.43 -3.17
CA PRO A 456 35.13 18.55 -4.11
C PRO A 456 34.91 19.02 -5.56
N LEU A 457 35.98 18.97 -6.36
CA LEU A 457 36.00 19.25 -7.81
C LEU A 457 36.03 17.97 -8.65
N THR A 458 36.40 16.84 -8.04
CA THR A 458 36.45 15.55 -8.69
C THR A 458 35.96 14.47 -7.75
N ASP A 459 35.49 13.39 -8.34
CA ASP A 459 35.41 12.09 -7.68
C ASP A 459 36.83 11.59 -7.30
N GLU A 460 36.94 10.42 -6.67
CA GLU A 460 38.25 9.76 -6.49
C GLU A 460 38.82 9.33 -7.85
N VAL A 461 39.94 9.94 -8.22
CA VAL A 461 40.72 9.60 -9.42
C VAL A 461 41.73 8.52 -9.05
N ALA A 462 41.63 7.36 -9.69
CA ALA A 462 42.61 6.29 -9.51
C ALA A 462 43.97 6.69 -10.09
N LEU A 463 45.02 6.50 -9.30
CA LEU A 463 46.40 6.75 -9.67
C LEU A 463 47.23 5.46 -9.56
N ALA A 464 48.40 5.43 -10.18
CA ALA A 464 49.29 4.27 -10.07
C ALA A 464 49.80 4.15 -8.62
N GLY A 465 49.31 3.15 -7.88
CA GLY A 465 49.69 2.94 -6.49
C GLY A 465 48.92 3.80 -5.48
N GLY A 466 47.80 4.41 -5.86
CA GLY A 466 47.03 5.25 -4.96
C GLY A 466 45.82 5.91 -5.61
N ALA A 467 45.35 6.99 -5.03
CA ALA A 467 44.24 7.78 -5.54
C ALA A 467 44.36 9.26 -5.13
N VAL A 468 43.61 10.13 -5.80
CA VAL A 468 43.50 11.55 -5.44
C VAL A 468 42.06 12.03 -5.59
N SER A 469 41.65 12.96 -4.72
CA SER A 469 40.50 13.82 -4.98
C SER A 469 40.93 15.28 -4.94
N HIS A 470 40.49 16.05 -5.92
CA HIS A 470 40.71 17.50 -5.98
C HIS A 470 39.53 18.23 -5.36
N PHE A 471 39.82 19.34 -4.69
CA PHE A 471 38.88 20.22 -4.00
C PHE A 471 39.21 21.67 -4.37
N GLU A 472 38.27 22.60 -4.15
CA GLU A 472 38.45 24.02 -4.47
C GLU A 472 39.75 24.62 -3.89
N GLY A 473 40.11 24.22 -2.67
CA GLY A 473 41.26 24.74 -1.93
C GLY A 473 42.46 23.79 -1.85
N GLY A 474 42.44 22.63 -2.53
CA GLY A 474 43.56 21.69 -2.46
C GLY A 474 43.29 20.31 -3.06
N SER A 475 44.15 19.35 -2.74
CA SER A 475 44.02 17.95 -3.17
C SER A 475 44.38 17.01 -2.04
N VAL A 476 43.68 15.89 -1.95
CA VAL A 476 43.98 14.85 -0.97
C VAL A 476 44.45 13.60 -1.71
N TYR A 477 45.69 13.21 -1.50
CA TYR A 477 46.30 12.03 -2.11
C TYR A 477 46.29 10.90 -1.09
N TRP A 478 46.02 9.69 -1.55
CA TRP A 478 46.05 8.47 -0.76
C TRP A 478 46.94 7.41 -1.41
N SER A 479 47.69 6.66 -0.61
CA SER A 479 48.37 5.44 -1.07
C SER A 479 48.38 4.33 -0.01
N PRO A 480 48.44 3.04 -0.42
CA PRO A 480 48.53 1.91 0.49
C PRO A 480 49.73 2.02 1.44
N GLY A 481 49.49 1.73 2.72
CA GLY A 481 50.51 1.75 3.78
C GLY A 481 50.92 3.14 4.28
N ARG A 482 50.46 4.22 3.64
CA ARG A 482 50.82 5.62 4.00
C ARG A 482 49.62 6.45 4.42
N GLY A 483 48.42 6.08 3.96
CA GLY A 483 47.20 6.81 4.31
C GLY A 483 46.93 7.95 3.34
N ALA A 484 46.07 8.87 3.76
CA ALA A 484 45.66 10.03 2.96
C ALA A 484 46.20 11.32 3.57
N HIS A 485 46.65 12.25 2.73
CA HIS A 485 47.21 13.53 3.15
C HIS A 485 46.76 14.66 2.23
N ALA A 486 46.44 15.81 2.83
CA ALA A 486 46.00 16.99 2.09
C ALA A 486 47.16 17.92 1.76
N LEU A 487 47.20 18.37 0.51
CA LEU A 487 48.09 19.41 0.02
C LEU A 487 47.27 20.64 -0.40
N ARG A 488 47.73 21.83 -0.01
CA ARG A 488 47.06 23.11 -0.30
C ARG A 488 48.10 24.19 -0.63
N GLY A 489 47.68 25.23 -1.36
CA GLY A 489 48.49 26.41 -1.67
C GLY A 489 49.87 26.06 -2.26
N ALA A 490 50.90 26.80 -1.83
CA ALA A 490 52.27 26.67 -2.35
C ALA A 490 52.86 25.24 -2.26
N LEU A 491 52.49 24.44 -1.25
CA LEU A 491 52.91 23.04 -1.18
C LEU A 491 52.33 22.20 -2.31
N LEU A 492 51.04 22.38 -2.61
CA LEU A 492 50.37 21.68 -3.71
C LEU A 492 50.94 22.12 -5.06
N GLU A 493 51.11 23.43 -5.26
CA GLU A 493 51.66 23.99 -6.49
C GLU A 493 53.08 23.47 -6.76
N ALA A 494 53.95 23.48 -5.75
CA ALA A 494 55.30 22.96 -5.87
C ALA A 494 55.33 21.45 -6.12
N TYR A 495 54.47 20.68 -5.44
CA TYR A 495 54.36 19.24 -5.66
C TYR A 495 53.88 18.90 -7.08
N GLN A 496 52.86 19.60 -7.58
CA GLN A 496 52.35 19.41 -8.94
C GLN A 496 53.37 19.83 -10.01
N ALA A 497 54.10 20.93 -9.79
CA ALA A 497 55.16 21.37 -10.69
C ALA A 497 56.30 20.35 -10.83
N GLN A 498 56.50 19.49 -9.83
CA GLN A 498 57.49 18.40 -9.83
C GLN A 498 56.93 17.05 -10.32
N GLY A 499 55.75 17.04 -10.96
CA GLY A 499 55.13 15.84 -11.51
C GLY A 499 54.27 15.05 -10.52
N ALA A 500 53.95 15.64 -9.36
CA ALA A 500 53.09 15.05 -8.33
C ALA A 500 53.51 13.62 -7.97
N GLU A 501 52.57 12.67 -7.89
CA GLU A 501 52.83 11.29 -7.47
C GLU A 501 53.71 10.50 -8.45
N ARG A 502 53.82 10.98 -9.69
CA ARG A 502 54.70 10.41 -10.73
C ARG A 502 56.10 11.01 -10.70
N GLY A 503 56.29 12.10 -9.95
CA GLY A 503 57.57 12.76 -9.73
C GLY A 503 58.46 12.00 -8.77
N SER A 504 59.71 12.46 -8.61
CA SER A 504 60.70 11.82 -7.72
C SER A 504 60.30 11.83 -6.24
N LEU A 505 59.40 12.73 -5.83
CA LEU A 505 58.88 12.78 -4.47
C LEU A 505 57.92 11.61 -4.16
N GLY A 506 57.21 11.09 -5.16
CA GLY A 506 56.16 10.09 -4.94
C GLY A 506 55.03 10.58 -4.02
N TYR A 507 54.30 9.67 -3.40
CA TYR A 507 53.15 10.02 -2.55
C TYR A 507 53.56 10.72 -1.24
N PRO A 508 52.71 11.61 -0.70
CA PRO A 508 52.89 12.17 0.64
C PRO A 508 52.84 11.07 1.72
N VAL A 509 53.60 11.26 2.80
CA VAL A 509 53.66 10.35 3.97
C VAL A 509 53.38 11.06 5.30
N SER A 510 53.21 12.39 5.28
CA SER A 510 52.83 13.19 6.44
C SER A 510 51.80 14.25 6.05
N ASP A 511 51.08 14.79 7.02
CA ASP A 511 50.43 16.10 6.85
C ASP A 511 51.48 17.21 6.91
N ALA A 512 51.10 18.43 6.51
CA ALA A 512 51.97 19.59 6.64
C ALA A 512 52.16 19.97 8.12
N TYR A 513 53.41 20.18 8.55
CA TYR A 513 53.77 20.52 9.92
C TYR A 513 54.71 21.73 9.96
N ALA A 514 54.74 22.40 11.11
CA ALA A 514 55.66 23.50 11.36
C ALA A 514 57.10 22.98 11.51
N ALA A 515 58.03 23.53 10.74
CA ALA A 515 59.46 23.30 10.81
C ALA A 515 60.20 24.62 11.10
N ALA A 516 61.47 24.54 11.49
CA ALA A 516 62.27 25.72 11.84
C ALA A 516 62.41 26.73 10.69
N ASP A 517 62.36 26.23 9.46
CA ASP A 517 62.56 26.96 8.21
C ASP A 517 61.24 27.28 7.46
N GLY A 518 60.08 26.83 7.96
CA GLY A 518 58.80 27.05 7.30
C GLY A 518 57.73 26.00 7.59
N THR A 519 56.77 25.84 6.68
CA THR A 519 55.82 24.72 6.71
C THR A 519 56.36 23.59 5.85
N ARG A 520 56.57 22.41 6.43
CA ARG A 520 57.16 21.25 5.77
C ARG A 520 56.16 20.12 5.61
N MET A 521 56.32 19.32 4.55
CA MET A 521 55.60 18.09 4.32
C MET A 521 56.55 17.03 3.75
N ASP A 522 56.43 15.80 4.24
CA ASP A 522 57.27 14.69 3.83
C ASP A 522 56.56 13.78 2.81
N PHE A 523 57.35 13.23 1.91
CA PHE A 523 56.96 12.36 0.80
C PHE A 523 57.85 11.11 0.76
N GLN A 524 57.46 10.11 -0.03
CA GLN A 524 58.22 8.87 -0.22
C GLN A 524 59.70 9.12 -0.58
N GLY A 525 59.94 10.10 -1.44
CA GLY A 525 61.24 10.42 -2.02
C GLY A 525 61.81 11.77 -1.56
N GLY A 526 61.40 12.31 -0.41
CA GLY A 526 61.96 13.55 0.14
C GLY A 526 60.95 14.41 0.90
N SER A 527 61.21 15.72 0.99
CA SER A 527 60.32 16.69 1.64
C SER A 527 60.23 18.00 0.86
N LEU A 528 59.10 18.68 0.98
CA LEU A 528 58.91 20.06 0.54
C LEU A 528 58.79 20.98 1.75
N THR A 529 59.49 22.11 1.73
CA THR A 529 59.35 23.18 2.73
C THR A 529 58.94 24.48 2.06
N VAL A 530 57.84 25.08 2.51
CA VAL A 530 57.43 26.44 2.17
C VAL A 530 57.97 27.40 3.23
N PRO A 531 58.94 28.28 2.90
CA PRO A 531 59.58 29.13 3.90
C PRO A 531 58.66 30.20 4.47
N SER A 532 58.85 30.55 5.75
CA SER A 532 58.08 31.64 6.40
C SER A 532 58.45 33.04 5.88
N ALA A 533 59.58 33.20 5.20
CA ALA A 533 60.14 34.49 4.77
C ALA A 533 60.40 34.60 3.25
N SER A 534 60.02 33.59 2.45
CA SER A 534 60.25 33.56 0.99
C SER A 534 59.11 32.82 0.29
N SER A 535 58.78 33.18 -0.95
CA SER A 535 57.78 32.52 -1.78
C SER A 535 58.30 31.27 -2.51
N THR A 536 59.59 30.93 -2.37
CA THR A 536 60.20 29.81 -3.09
C THR A 536 60.20 28.55 -2.23
N THR A 537 59.49 27.51 -2.66
CA THR A 537 59.45 26.20 -1.97
C THR A 537 60.74 25.43 -2.22
N THR A 538 61.36 24.90 -1.16
CA THR A 538 62.62 24.13 -1.24
C THR A 538 62.34 22.64 -1.20
N THR A 539 63.06 21.86 -2.02
CA THR A 539 62.93 20.38 -2.08
C THR A 539 64.17 19.74 -1.49
N THR A 540 63.99 18.80 -0.56
CA THR A 540 65.09 18.07 0.07
C THR A 540 64.95 16.57 -0.21
N ALA A 541 66.00 15.94 -0.74
CA ALA A 541 66.05 14.49 -0.93
C ALA A 541 66.20 13.77 0.42
N PRO A 542 65.77 12.50 0.56
CA PRO A 542 65.98 11.75 1.80
C PRO A 542 67.48 11.60 2.07
N PRO A 543 67.91 11.54 3.35
CA PRO A 543 69.29 11.24 3.67
C PRO A 543 69.68 9.90 3.02
N ALA A 544 70.86 9.85 2.39
CA ALA A 544 71.35 8.62 1.77
C ALA A 544 71.34 7.48 2.81
N ALA A 545 70.79 6.32 2.43
CA ALA A 545 70.85 5.13 3.28
C ALA A 545 72.31 4.88 3.67
N PRO A 546 72.62 4.55 4.94
CA PRO A 546 73.98 4.19 5.30
C PRO A 546 74.42 3.02 4.42
N ALA A 547 75.60 3.14 3.83
CA ALA A 547 76.16 2.12 2.96
C ALA A 547 76.12 0.74 3.68
N PRO A 548 75.78 -0.36 2.99
CA PRO A 548 75.81 -1.68 3.60
C PRO A 548 77.22 -1.94 4.12
N GLY A 549 77.35 -2.08 5.44
CA GLY A 549 78.61 -2.37 6.10
C GLY A 549 79.20 -3.67 5.56
N ALA A 550 80.51 -3.65 5.29
CA ALA A 550 81.30 -4.79 4.88
C ALA A 550 81.16 -5.97 5.86
N PRO A 551 81.24 -7.23 5.38
CA PRO A 551 81.00 -8.41 6.20
C PRO A 551 82.15 -8.61 7.19
N THR A 552 81.83 -8.83 8.46
CA THR A 552 82.77 -9.37 9.45
C THR A 552 82.41 -10.81 9.78
N GLY A 553 83.34 -11.70 9.42
CA GLY A 553 83.72 -12.91 10.16
C GLY A 553 82.65 -13.91 10.60
N ALA A 554 82.64 -15.06 9.92
CA ALA A 554 81.92 -16.27 10.31
C ALA A 554 82.49 -16.98 11.55
N GLY A 555 81.59 -17.68 12.26
CA GLY A 555 81.85 -18.78 13.20
C GLY A 555 80.71 -18.86 14.21
N THR A 556 79.96 -19.95 14.43
CA THR A 556 80.00 -21.33 13.93
C THR A 556 78.58 -21.90 14.06
N ALA A 557 78.21 -22.81 13.16
CA ALA A 557 76.89 -23.43 13.07
C ALA A 557 76.66 -24.52 14.12
N THR A 558 75.41 -24.65 14.59
CA THR A 558 74.76 -25.94 14.90
C THR A 558 73.25 -25.80 14.68
N ALA A 559 72.67 -26.71 13.90
CA ALA A 559 71.23 -26.94 13.73
C ALA A 559 70.97 -28.45 13.96
N PRO A 560 69.72 -28.95 13.91
CA PRO A 560 68.55 -28.62 14.74
C PRO A 560 67.98 -29.89 15.43
N VAL A 561 67.07 -29.74 16.41
CA VAL A 561 66.23 -30.87 16.89
C VAL A 561 64.81 -30.36 17.16
N ALA A 562 63.84 -31.01 16.52
CA ALA A 562 62.41 -30.97 16.86
C ALA A 562 62.07 -32.06 17.89
N PRO A 563 61.06 -31.84 18.74
CA PRO A 563 59.95 -32.82 18.86
C PRO A 563 58.58 -32.11 18.87
N SER A 564 57.58 -32.56 18.11
CA SER A 564 56.67 -33.70 18.29
C SER A 564 55.49 -33.45 19.25
N ASP A 565 54.30 -33.43 18.64
CA ASP A 565 52.98 -33.90 19.08
C ASP A 565 52.69 -34.08 20.58
N GLY A 566 51.59 -33.42 21.00
CA GLY A 566 50.85 -33.73 22.22
C GLY A 566 49.36 -33.48 22.01
N ALA A 567 48.61 -34.56 21.83
CA ALA A 567 47.16 -34.60 21.67
C ALA A 567 46.40 -34.14 22.93
N ALA A 568 45.22 -33.55 22.74
CA ALA A 568 44.18 -33.48 23.76
C ALA A 568 42.80 -33.67 23.11
N THR A 569 42.25 -34.86 23.34
CA THR A 569 40.86 -35.27 23.09
C THR A 569 39.96 -34.86 24.27
N GLY A 570 38.68 -34.60 23.97
CA GLY A 570 37.57 -34.44 24.92
C GLY A 570 36.75 -33.22 24.52
N GLY A 571 35.56 -33.32 23.92
CA GLY A 571 34.45 -34.22 24.27
C GLY A 571 33.47 -33.38 25.07
N ASP A 572 32.37 -32.93 24.44
CA ASP A 572 31.02 -33.09 24.98
C ASP A 572 29.96 -32.45 24.08
N ALA A 573 28.89 -33.23 23.91
CA ALA A 573 27.65 -32.85 23.29
C ALA A 573 26.56 -32.79 24.37
N GLN A 574 25.86 -31.64 24.42
CA GLN A 574 24.39 -31.48 24.56
C GLN A 574 23.71 -31.98 25.86
N PRO A 575 22.48 -31.53 26.20
CA PRO A 575 21.45 -30.86 25.38
C PRO A 575 21.37 -29.33 25.51
#